data_AF-A0A0Q4RY00-F1
#
_entry.id   AF-A0A0Q4RY00-F1
#
_cell.length_a   1.000
_cell.length_b   1.000
_cell.length_c   1.000
_cell.angle_alpha   90.00
_cell.angle_beta   90.00
_cell.angle_gamma   90.00
#
_symmetry.space_group_name_H-M   'P 1'
#
loop_
_entity.id
_entity.type
_entity.pdbx_description
1 polymer ?
#
loop_
_entity_poly.entity_id
_entity_poly.type
_entity_poly.pdbx_seq_one_letter_code
_entity_poly.pdbx_strand_id
1 'polypeptide(L)'
;MVVYRPVATPGPWPTLVFNHGSTGEGNQPAWFKFTSASPEVGRYFAERGWQVVFPQRRGRGQSDGLYDEGFEADRSRYACRPERSLPGVDRAIADLDATMAYLRQRPDVDTTRPLIGGVSRGGILSVAYAGSQPQMFAGVINFVGGWVGDLCPAADEINPVAFRRGAAFRKPTLWLYGDKDPYYSLQHSRQNFAAFEAAGGTGQFIALPAPAGGNGHFIHTERTL
;
A
#
# COMPACT_ATOMS: atom_id res chain seq x y z
N MET A 1 -1.52 -14.43 -5.76
CA MET A 1 -0.92 -13.15 -6.21
C MET A 1 -1.09 -13.01 -7.71
N VAL A 2 -1.03 -11.80 -8.25
CA VAL A 2 -0.91 -11.54 -9.70
C VAL A 2 0.52 -11.08 -9.98
N VAL A 3 1.11 -11.49 -11.11
CA VAL A 3 2.49 -11.15 -11.47
C VAL A 3 2.54 -10.61 -12.90
N TYR A 4 3.13 -9.44 -13.07
CA TYR A 4 3.51 -8.87 -14.36
C TYR A 4 5.01 -9.05 -14.53
N ARG A 5 5.44 -9.59 -15.68
CA ARG A 5 6.84 -9.86 -15.99
C ARG A 5 7.29 -9.05 -17.21
N PRO A 6 8.53 -8.57 -17.25
CA PRO A 6 9.12 -8.04 -18.47
C PRO A 6 9.13 -9.12 -19.56
N VAL A 7 8.67 -8.77 -20.77
CA VAL A 7 8.68 -9.69 -21.92
C VAL A 7 10.00 -9.61 -22.68
N ALA A 8 10.66 -8.45 -22.66
CA ALA A 8 11.84 -8.17 -23.46
C ALA A 8 13.16 -8.69 -22.87
N THR A 9 13.19 -9.12 -21.61
CA THR A 9 14.42 -9.52 -20.91
C THR A 9 14.19 -10.81 -20.11
N PRO A 10 15.16 -11.74 -20.08
CA PRO A 10 15.12 -12.88 -19.16
C PRO A 10 15.39 -12.42 -17.72
N GLY A 11 14.85 -13.15 -16.74
CA GLY A 11 15.07 -12.88 -15.32
C GLY A 11 16.42 -13.40 -14.79
N PRO A 12 16.71 -13.23 -13.48
CA PRO A 12 15.83 -12.64 -12.47
C PRO A 12 15.63 -11.14 -12.68
N TRP A 13 14.43 -10.64 -12.36
CA TRP A 13 14.09 -9.23 -12.57
C TRP A 13 14.09 -8.45 -11.26
N PRO A 14 14.49 -7.17 -11.27
CA PRO A 14 14.20 -6.28 -10.15
C PRO A 14 12.69 -6.22 -9.93
N THR A 15 12.26 -6.35 -8.67
CA THR A 15 10.84 -6.55 -8.34
C THR A 15 10.26 -5.41 -7.53
N LEU A 16 9.08 -4.94 -7.94
CA LEU A 16 8.16 -4.11 -7.16
C LEU A 16 7.08 -4.99 -6.53
N VAL A 17 6.95 -4.94 -5.21
CA VAL A 17 5.79 -5.51 -4.49
C VAL A 17 4.75 -4.42 -4.31
N PHE A 18 3.63 -4.51 -5.03
CA PHE A 18 2.59 -3.48 -5.03
C PHE A 18 1.32 -3.95 -4.32
N ASN A 19 1.03 -3.33 -3.18
CA ASN A 19 -0.03 -3.71 -2.26
C ASN A 19 -1.38 -3.07 -2.61
N HIS A 20 -2.44 -3.88 -2.57
CA HIS A 20 -3.81 -3.42 -2.80
C HIS A 20 -4.39 -2.63 -1.62
N GLY A 21 -5.42 -1.82 -1.89
CA GLY A 21 -6.22 -1.12 -0.88
C GLY A 21 -7.18 -2.00 -0.08
N SER A 22 -8.17 -1.38 0.55
CA SER A 22 -9.27 -2.07 1.24
C SER A 22 -10.31 -2.61 0.25
N THR A 23 -11.42 -3.15 0.77
CA THR A 23 -12.61 -3.50 -0.02
C THR A 23 -13.73 -2.47 0.19
N GLY A 24 -13.41 -1.18 0.16
CA GLY A 24 -14.36 -0.09 0.42
C GLY A 24 -14.56 0.15 1.91
N GLU A 25 -15.78 -0.04 2.42
CA GLU A 25 -16.14 0.12 3.84
C GLU A 25 -15.98 -1.18 4.66
N GLY A 26 -15.72 -2.31 3.98
CA GLY A 26 -15.63 -3.62 4.62
C GLY A 26 -16.99 -4.28 4.87
N ASN A 27 -18.10 -3.67 4.49
CA ASN A 27 -19.45 -4.17 4.72
C ASN A 27 -19.99 -5.14 3.65
N GLN A 28 -19.20 -5.45 2.62
CA GLN A 28 -19.57 -6.39 1.56
C GLN A 28 -18.64 -7.61 1.52
N PRO A 29 -18.93 -8.67 2.30
CA PRO A 29 -18.08 -9.86 2.38
C PRO A 29 -17.78 -10.53 1.03
N ALA A 30 -18.71 -10.45 0.07
CA ALA A 30 -18.52 -10.97 -1.28
C ALA A 30 -17.30 -10.35 -2.00
N TRP A 31 -16.98 -9.07 -1.72
CA TRP A 31 -15.86 -8.38 -2.34
C TRP A 31 -14.50 -8.82 -1.81
N PHE A 32 -14.45 -9.48 -0.65
CA PHE A 32 -13.20 -9.93 -0.05
C PHE A 32 -12.47 -10.91 -0.98
N LYS A 33 -13.22 -11.74 -1.70
CA LYS A 33 -12.69 -12.74 -2.64
C LYS A 33 -12.30 -12.19 -4.02
N PHE A 34 -12.44 -10.89 -4.26
CA PHE A 34 -11.95 -10.28 -5.50
C PHE A 34 -10.43 -10.14 -5.47
N THR A 35 -9.77 -10.70 -6.49
CA THR A 35 -8.34 -10.51 -6.72
C THR A 35 -8.10 -9.08 -7.18
N SER A 36 -7.15 -8.39 -6.54
CA SER A 36 -6.80 -7.00 -6.86
C SER A 36 -5.41 -6.91 -7.49
N ALA A 37 -5.33 -6.16 -8.60
CA ALA A 37 -4.09 -5.76 -9.25
C ALA A 37 -4.34 -4.43 -9.98
N SER A 38 -3.28 -3.69 -10.31
CA SER A 38 -3.36 -2.53 -11.21
C SER A 38 -2.64 -2.87 -12.51
N PRO A 39 -3.37 -3.11 -13.61
CA PRO A 39 -2.76 -3.32 -14.92
C PRO A 39 -1.88 -2.16 -15.38
N GLU A 40 -2.19 -0.94 -14.97
CA GLU A 40 -1.47 0.29 -15.32
C GLU A 40 -0.10 0.32 -14.66
N VAL A 41 -0.05 0.15 -13.33
CA VAL A 41 1.22 0.02 -12.59
C VAL A 41 2.00 -1.20 -13.10
N GLY A 42 1.32 -2.34 -13.25
CA GLY A 42 1.93 -3.59 -13.72
C GLY A 42 2.63 -3.42 -15.07
N ARG A 43 1.95 -2.78 -16.02
CA ARG A 43 2.48 -2.51 -17.36
C ARG A 43 3.60 -1.48 -17.35
N TYR A 44 3.41 -0.36 -16.67
CA TYR A 44 4.39 0.73 -16.62
C TYR A 44 5.79 0.23 -16.19
N PHE A 45 5.83 -0.58 -15.13
CA PHE A 45 7.06 -1.16 -14.60
C PHE A 45 7.58 -2.33 -15.45
N ALA A 46 6.71 -3.23 -15.91
CA ALA A 46 7.12 -4.37 -16.74
C ALA A 46 7.75 -3.95 -18.08
N GLU A 47 7.23 -2.89 -18.71
CA GLU A 47 7.81 -2.29 -19.92
C GLU A 47 9.19 -1.67 -19.66
N ARG A 48 9.52 -1.34 -18.40
CA ARG A 48 10.79 -0.78 -17.95
C ARG A 48 11.73 -1.83 -17.33
N GLY A 49 11.44 -3.12 -17.51
CA GLY A 49 12.30 -4.20 -17.06
C GLY A 49 12.10 -4.62 -15.59
N TRP A 50 11.03 -4.15 -14.94
CA TRP A 50 10.70 -4.53 -13.56
C TRP A 50 9.60 -5.58 -13.49
N GLN A 51 9.78 -6.63 -12.71
CA GLN A 51 8.66 -7.49 -12.33
C GLN A 51 7.78 -6.75 -11.32
N VAL A 52 6.45 -6.88 -11.45
CA VAL A 52 5.50 -6.38 -10.45
C VAL A 52 4.72 -7.55 -9.87
N VAL A 53 4.74 -7.66 -8.55
CA VAL A 53 3.95 -8.64 -7.81
C VAL A 53 2.85 -7.91 -7.04
N PHE A 54 1.61 -8.36 -7.23
CA PHE A 54 0.44 -7.93 -6.49
C PHE A 54 0.04 -9.04 -5.50
N PRO A 55 0.62 -9.08 -4.28
CA PRO A 55 0.22 -10.04 -3.28
C PRO A 55 -1.23 -9.80 -2.87
N GLN A 56 -1.93 -10.87 -2.51
CA GLN A 56 -3.28 -10.78 -1.92
C GLN A 56 -3.13 -11.09 -0.44
N ARG A 57 -3.45 -10.13 0.44
CA ARG A 57 -3.37 -10.33 1.89
C ARG A 57 -4.31 -11.45 2.34
N ARG A 58 -4.17 -11.93 3.57
CA ARG A 58 -4.93 -13.07 4.07
C ARG A 58 -6.44 -12.86 3.89
N GLY A 59 -7.11 -13.87 3.36
CA GLY A 59 -8.53 -13.85 3.02
C GLY A 59 -8.93 -12.98 1.82
N ARG A 60 -8.00 -12.27 1.16
CA ARG A 60 -8.25 -11.51 -0.08
C ARG A 60 -8.06 -12.38 -1.32
N GLY A 61 -8.87 -12.14 -2.35
CA GLY A 61 -8.76 -12.89 -3.60
C GLY A 61 -8.87 -14.40 -3.35
N GLN A 62 -7.88 -15.14 -3.83
CA GLN A 62 -7.74 -16.58 -3.62
C GLN A 62 -6.82 -16.94 -2.44
N SER A 63 -6.40 -15.97 -1.61
CA SER A 63 -5.60 -16.25 -0.41
C SER A 63 -6.45 -16.89 0.68
N ASP A 64 -5.87 -17.88 1.35
CA ASP A 64 -6.47 -18.57 2.49
C ASP A 64 -6.69 -17.64 3.69
N GLY A 65 -7.45 -18.15 4.66
CA GLY A 65 -7.67 -17.52 5.96
C GLY A 65 -8.74 -16.42 5.95
N LEU A 66 -8.89 -15.79 7.11
CA LEU A 66 -9.89 -14.75 7.36
C LEU A 66 -9.38 -13.38 6.94
N TYR A 67 -10.17 -12.67 6.12
CA TYR A 67 -9.94 -11.26 5.85
C TYR A 67 -10.28 -10.43 7.08
N ASP A 68 -9.29 -9.77 7.66
CA ASP A 68 -9.48 -8.88 8.80
C ASP A 68 -8.41 -7.78 8.75
N GLU A 69 -8.86 -6.54 8.68
CA GLU A 69 -7.99 -5.37 8.63
C GLU A 69 -8.51 -4.29 9.58
N GLY A 70 -8.86 -4.73 10.80
CA GLY A 70 -9.36 -3.85 11.85
C GLY A 70 -10.85 -3.59 11.72
N PHE A 71 -11.64 -4.65 11.85
CA PHE A 71 -13.11 -4.60 11.84
C PHE A 71 -13.71 -4.27 13.20
N GLU A 72 -14.93 -3.73 13.18
CA GLU A 72 -15.81 -3.74 14.36
C GLU A 72 -16.05 -5.17 14.86
N ALA A 73 -16.51 -5.33 16.11
CA ALA A 73 -16.65 -6.66 16.73
C ALA A 73 -17.60 -7.58 15.97
N ASP A 74 -18.68 -7.00 15.43
CA ASP A 74 -19.68 -7.67 14.60
C ASP A 74 -19.24 -7.84 13.14
N ARG A 75 -18.06 -7.31 12.80
CA ARG A 75 -17.47 -7.30 11.45
C ARG A 75 -18.35 -6.63 10.38
N SER A 76 -19.23 -5.73 10.78
CA SER A 76 -20.13 -5.00 9.88
C SER A 76 -19.41 -3.99 8.99
N ARG A 77 -18.28 -3.44 9.44
CA ARG A 77 -17.44 -2.47 8.72
C ARG A 77 -16.04 -2.39 9.34
N TYR A 78 -15.13 -1.68 8.69
CA TYR A 78 -13.87 -1.29 9.34
C TYR A 78 -14.14 -0.40 10.55
N ALA A 79 -13.42 -0.66 11.63
CA ALA A 79 -13.50 0.14 12.83
C ALA A 79 -12.81 1.49 12.63
N CYS A 80 -13.44 2.53 13.17
CA CYS A 80 -12.84 3.86 13.34
C CYS A 80 -12.36 4.00 14.79
N ARG A 81 -11.45 3.11 15.20
CA ARG A 81 -11.00 2.98 16.58
C ARG A 81 -9.56 2.46 16.64
N PRO A 82 -8.60 3.16 17.25
CA PRO A 82 -7.19 2.75 17.26
C PRO A 82 -6.98 1.31 17.77
N GLU A 83 -7.70 0.90 18.80
CA GLU A 83 -7.61 -0.42 19.43
C GLU A 83 -8.03 -1.59 18.53
N ARG A 84 -8.69 -1.30 17.39
CA ARG A 84 -9.05 -2.29 16.36
C ARG A 84 -8.29 -2.06 15.07
N SER A 85 -8.17 -0.80 14.65
CA SER A 85 -7.55 -0.43 13.38
C SER A 85 -6.04 -0.72 13.38
N LEU A 86 -5.31 -0.40 14.45
CA LEU A 86 -3.86 -0.62 14.52
C LEU A 86 -3.47 -2.12 14.56
N PRO A 87 -4.17 -3.00 15.31
CA PRO A 87 -3.97 -4.44 15.15
C PRO A 87 -4.23 -4.96 13.73
N GLY A 88 -5.14 -4.32 12.98
CA GLY A 88 -5.34 -4.58 11.56
C GLY A 88 -4.09 -4.29 10.72
N VAL A 89 -3.39 -3.20 11.02
CA VAL A 89 -2.10 -2.85 10.38
C VAL A 89 -1.05 -3.92 10.72
N ASP A 90 -0.94 -4.31 11.99
CA ASP A 90 0.01 -5.34 12.45
C ASP A 90 -0.21 -6.68 11.74
N ARG A 91 -1.48 -7.08 11.60
CA ARG A 91 -1.87 -8.27 10.87
C ARG A 91 -1.46 -8.20 9.39
N ALA A 92 -1.69 -7.06 8.74
CA ALA A 92 -1.31 -6.87 7.34
C ALA A 92 0.22 -6.81 7.15
N ILE A 93 0.98 -6.31 8.12
CA ILE A 93 2.46 -6.40 8.15
C ILE A 93 2.91 -7.86 8.18
N ALA A 94 2.31 -8.70 9.03
CA ALA A 94 2.65 -10.12 9.09
C ALA A 94 2.35 -10.86 7.77
N ASP A 95 1.30 -10.46 7.04
CA ASP A 95 1.03 -11.01 5.70
C ASP A 95 2.12 -10.61 4.67
N LEU A 96 2.77 -9.45 4.85
CA LEU A 96 3.91 -9.06 4.03
C LEU A 96 5.17 -9.85 4.36
N ASP A 97 5.40 -10.22 5.63
CA ASP A 97 6.50 -11.12 5.98
C ASP A 97 6.39 -12.47 5.27
N ALA A 98 5.18 -13.05 5.22
CA ALA A 98 4.92 -14.27 4.48
C ALA A 98 5.12 -14.08 2.97
N THR A 99 4.65 -12.95 2.42
CA THR A 99 4.86 -12.60 1.01
C THR A 99 6.34 -12.51 0.67
N MET A 100 7.13 -11.76 1.45
CA MET A 100 8.56 -11.57 1.20
C MET A 100 9.34 -12.87 1.41
N ALA A 101 8.98 -13.70 2.39
CA ALA A 101 9.58 -15.02 2.58
C ALA A 101 9.40 -15.91 1.35
N TYR A 102 8.19 -15.93 0.76
CA TYR A 102 7.92 -16.66 -0.47
C TYR A 102 8.67 -16.08 -1.68
N LEU A 103 8.66 -14.76 -1.86
CA LEU A 103 9.36 -14.11 -2.98
C LEU A 103 10.87 -14.36 -2.97
N ARG A 104 11.49 -14.47 -1.78
CA ARG A 104 12.93 -14.78 -1.68
C ARG A 104 13.31 -16.16 -2.20
N GLN A 105 12.36 -17.08 -2.29
CA GLN A 105 12.61 -18.44 -2.78
C GLN A 105 12.40 -18.58 -4.29
N ARG A 106 11.90 -17.53 -4.95
CA ARG A 106 11.58 -17.57 -6.37
C ARG A 106 12.82 -17.28 -7.22
N PRO A 107 13.19 -18.13 -8.19
CA PRO A 107 14.36 -17.92 -9.04
C PRO A 107 14.18 -16.77 -10.03
N ASP A 108 12.95 -16.30 -10.25
CA ASP A 108 12.64 -15.22 -11.16
C ASP A 108 12.59 -13.83 -10.49
N VAL A 109 12.97 -13.73 -9.21
CA VAL A 109 12.96 -12.50 -8.42
C VAL A 109 14.39 -12.09 -8.07
N ASP A 110 14.80 -10.88 -8.46
CA ASP A 110 16.00 -10.26 -7.91
C ASP A 110 15.65 -9.62 -6.55
N THR A 111 16.21 -10.21 -5.50
CA THR A 111 15.95 -9.83 -4.11
C THR A 111 17.00 -8.86 -3.57
N THR A 112 17.98 -8.45 -4.38
CA THR A 112 19.10 -7.62 -3.89
C THR A 112 18.59 -6.33 -3.28
N ARG A 113 17.68 -5.61 -3.95
CA ARG A 113 17.02 -4.39 -3.43
C ARG A 113 15.65 -4.16 -4.07
N PRO A 114 14.61 -4.95 -3.72
CA PRO A 114 13.26 -4.74 -4.26
C PRO A 114 12.69 -3.36 -3.90
N LEU A 115 11.67 -2.93 -4.64
CA LEU A 115 10.81 -1.82 -4.26
C LEU A 115 9.54 -2.35 -3.59
N ILE A 116 8.95 -1.54 -2.71
CA ILE A 116 7.61 -1.79 -2.17
C ILE A 116 6.73 -0.58 -2.41
N GLY A 117 5.46 -0.81 -2.72
CA GLY A 117 4.52 0.28 -2.92
C GLY A 117 3.10 -0.19 -2.78
N GLY A 118 2.15 0.70 -2.99
CA GLY A 118 0.74 0.34 -2.95
C GLY A 118 -0.17 1.54 -3.00
N VAL A 119 -1.47 1.26 -3.00
CA VAL A 119 -2.53 2.27 -3.03
C VAL A 119 -3.41 2.16 -1.79
N SER A 120 -3.87 3.30 -1.26
CA SER A 120 -4.80 3.33 -0.13
C SER A 120 -4.23 2.60 1.10
N ARG A 121 -4.93 1.61 1.66
CA ARG A 121 -4.38 0.74 2.72
C ARG A 121 -3.04 0.10 2.33
N GLY A 122 -2.86 -0.24 1.06
CA GLY A 122 -1.61 -0.76 0.53
C GLY A 122 -0.48 0.28 0.53
N GLY A 123 -0.79 1.56 0.34
CA GLY A 123 0.19 2.64 0.36
C GLY A 123 0.76 2.88 1.76
N ILE A 124 -0.11 3.09 2.74
CA ILE A 124 0.31 3.23 4.16
C ILE A 124 1.00 1.98 4.68
N LEU A 125 0.51 0.79 4.30
CA LEU A 125 1.11 -0.48 4.71
C LEU A 125 2.54 -0.61 4.18
N SER A 126 2.79 -0.20 2.94
CA SER A 126 4.12 -0.24 2.34
C SER A 126 5.11 0.69 3.03
N VAL A 127 4.67 1.89 3.44
CA VAL A 127 5.49 2.80 4.25
C VAL A 127 5.80 2.19 5.62
N ALA A 128 4.78 1.69 6.33
CA ALA A 128 4.94 1.09 7.65
C ALA A 128 5.85 -0.14 7.62
N TYR A 129 5.69 -1.01 6.62
CA TYR A 129 6.47 -2.24 6.46
C TYR A 129 7.94 -1.95 6.10
N ALA A 130 8.20 -0.95 5.26
CA ALA A 130 9.57 -0.54 4.96
C ALA A 130 10.30 -0.07 6.22
N GLY A 131 9.59 0.55 7.17
CA GLY A 131 10.14 0.94 8.47
C GLY A 131 10.49 -0.24 9.38
N SER A 132 9.70 -1.33 9.36
CA SER A 132 10.05 -2.55 10.12
C SER A 132 11.14 -3.39 9.46
N GLN A 133 11.38 -3.19 8.17
CA GLN A 133 12.39 -3.89 7.37
C GLN A 133 13.34 -2.91 6.65
N PRO A 134 14.06 -2.01 7.36
CA PRO A 134 14.66 -0.82 6.77
C PRO A 134 15.78 -1.10 5.76
N GLN A 135 16.38 -2.29 5.81
CA GLN A 135 17.45 -2.70 4.89
C GLN A 135 16.92 -3.40 3.64
N MET A 136 15.69 -3.90 3.65
CA MET A 136 15.17 -4.80 2.63
C MET A 136 14.88 -4.10 1.31
N PHE A 137 14.38 -2.87 1.33
CA PHE A 137 13.89 -2.19 0.13
C PHE A 137 14.87 -1.12 -0.37
N ALA A 138 14.89 -0.88 -1.68
CA ALA A 138 15.58 0.26 -2.29
C ALA A 138 14.79 1.58 -2.13
N GLY A 139 13.46 1.49 -2.05
CA GLY A 139 12.58 2.65 -1.97
C GLY A 139 11.12 2.26 -1.78
N VAL A 140 10.29 3.25 -1.46
CA VAL A 140 8.84 3.09 -1.24
C VAL A 140 8.04 3.99 -2.16
N ILE A 141 6.96 3.48 -2.74
CA ILE A 141 5.99 4.25 -3.53
C ILE A 141 4.61 4.17 -2.88
N ASN A 142 4.18 5.28 -2.27
CA ASN A 142 2.90 5.41 -1.57
C ASN A 142 1.90 6.20 -2.43
N PHE A 143 0.92 5.53 -3.03
CA PHE A 143 -0.20 6.20 -3.68
C PHE A 143 -1.37 6.36 -2.70
N VAL A 144 -1.82 7.59 -2.49
CA VAL A 144 -3.00 7.96 -1.68
C VAL A 144 -3.14 7.11 -0.42
N GLY A 145 -2.05 6.99 0.35
CA GLY A 145 -1.98 6.09 1.48
C GLY A 145 -2.81 6.55 2.68
N GLY A 146 -3.55 5.61 3.27
CA GLY A 146 -4.27 5.77 4.53
C GLY A 146 -4.89 4.43 4.96
N TRP A 147 -5.11 4.26 6.26
CA TRP A 147 -5.72 3.04 6.82
C TRP A 147 -7.22 3.20 7.07
N VAL A 148 -7.60 4.37 7.56
CA VAL A 148 -8.99 4.84 7.71
C VAL A 148 -9.14 6.18 7.02
N GLY A 149 -10.30 6.44 6.40
CA GLY A 149 -10.60 7.73 5.76
C GLY A 149 -10.56 8.89 6.75
N ASP A 150 -10.33 10.11 6.27
CA ASP A 150 -10.20 11.32 7.09
C ASP A 150 -11.52 11.74 7.77
N LEU A 151 -12.67 11.25 7.30
CA LEU A 151 -13.96 11.38 8.00
C LEU A 151 -14.06 10.53 9.28
N CYS A 152 -13.13 9.60 9.54
CA CYS A 152 -13.06 8.87 10.79
C CYS A 152 -12.60 9.82 11.91
N PRO A 153 -13.37 10.03 13.01
CA PRO A 153 -12.94 10.91 14.10
C PRO A 153 -11.60 10.53 14.75
N ALA A 154 -11.20 9.25 14.67
CA ALA A 154 -9.93 8.75 15.17
C ALA A 154 -8.82 8.69 14.09
N ALA A 155 -9.01 9.30 12.91
CA ALA A 155 -8.05 9.21 11.80
C ALA A 155 -6.66 9.72 12.20
N ASP A 156 -6.59 10.76 13.03
CA ASP A 156 -5.33 11.36 13.53
C ASP A 156 -4.64 10.51 14.61
N GLU A 157 -5.37 9.56 15.21
CA GLU A 157 -4.83 8.58 16.14
C GLU A 157 -4.41 7.27 15.44
N ILE A 158 -4.81 7.08 14.18
CA ILE A 158 -4.60 5.84 13.43
C ILE A 158 -3.55 6.03 12.32
N ASN A 159 -3.81 6.94 11.38
CA ASN A 159 -2.97 7.09 10.19
C ASN A 159 -1.57 7.60 10.54
N PRO A 160 -1.41 8.68 11.36
CA PRO A 160 -0.07 9.15 11.72
C PRO A 160 0.70 8.11 12.54
N VAL A 161 0.02 7.34 13.39
CA VAL A 161 0.66 6.25 14.16
C VAL A 161 1.22 5.19 13.23
N ALA A 162 0.45 4.74 12.23
CA ALA A 162 0.93 3.77 11.26
C ALA A 162 2.05 4.33 10.37
N PHE A 163 1.93 5.56 9.87
CA PHE A 163 2.97 6.18 9.05
C PHE A 163 4.29 6.42 9.78
N ARG A 164 4.25 6.83 11.06
CA ARG A 164 5.47 7.02 11.88
C ARG A 164 6.32 5.75 12.00
N ARG A 165 5.72 4.56 11.88
CA ARG A 165 6.46 3.28 11.84
C ARG A 165 7.45 3.24 10.67
N GLY A 166 7.12 3.89 9.56
CA GLY A 166 7.98 4.02 8.39
C GLY A 166 9.23 4.88 8.62
N ALA A 167 9.28 5.72 9.65
CA ALA A 167 10.34 6.71 9.82
C ALA A 167 11.74 6.10 10.05
N ALA A 168 11.82 4.82 10.40
CA ALA A 168 13.07 4.07 10.47
C ALA A 168 13.68 3.79 9.08
N PHE A 169 12.89 3.83 8.01
CA PHE A 169 13.36 3.69 6.63
C PHE A 169 13.98 4.99 6.13
N ARG A 170 15.31 5.01 5.99
CA ARG A 170 16.09 6.20 5.61
C ARG A 170 16.41 6.31 4.11
N LYS A 171 15.89 5.39 3.31
CA LYS A 171 16.02 5.39 1.85
C LYS A 171 14.82 6.12 1.22
N PRO A 172 14.83 6.41 -0.09
CA PRO A 172 13.80 7.25 -0.71
C PRO A 172 12.37 6.75 -0.53
N THR A 173 11.47 7.63 -0.10
CA THR A 173 10.02 7.40 -0.14
C THR A 173 9.33 8.45 -1.01
N LEU A 174 8.47 8.00 -1.92
CA LEU A 174 7.69 8.86 -2.81
C LEU A 174 6.21 8.74 -2.42
N TRP A 175 5.58 9.88 -2.14
CA TRP A 175 4.20 9.99 -1.69
C TRP A 175 3.40 10.76 -2.74
N LEU A 176 2.49 10.07 -3.42
CA LEU A 176 1.70 10.58 -4.54
C LEU A 176 0.24 10.66 -4.09
N TYR A 177 -0.33 11.85 -4.06
CA TYR A 177 -1.70 12.07 -3.58
C TYR A 177 -2.51 12.89 -4.59
N GLY A 178 -3.69 12.39 -4.96
CA GLY A 178 -4.59 13.09 -5.86
C GLY A 178 -5.41 14.16 -5.13
N ASP A 179 -5.64 15.30 -5.76
CA ASP A 179 -6.69 16.23 -5.34
C ASP A 179 -8.07 15.56 -5.47
N LYS A 180 -9.08 16.06 -4.74
CA LYS A 180 -10.45 15.50 -4.76
C LYS A 180 -10.50 13.99 -4.45
N ASP A 181 -9.55 13.46 -3.68
CA ASP A 181 -9.67 12.13 -3.10
C ASP A 181 -10.79 12.18 -2.01
N PRO A 182 -11.84 11.35 -2.10
CA PRO A 182 -12.97 11.37 -1.16
C PRO A 182 -12.66 10.69 0.18
N TYR A 183 -11.51 10.03 0.32
CA TYR A 183 -11.08 9.35 1.55
C TYR A 183 -9.95 10.07 2.25
N TYR A 184 -9.02 10.66 1.49
CA TYR A 184 -7.80 11.25 2.03
C TYR A 184 -7.56 12.62 1.41
N SER A 185 -8.18 13.66 1.99
CA SER A 185 -7.93 15.03 1.57
C SER A 185 -6.44 15.36 1.54
N LEU A 186 -6.04 16.28 0.66
CA LEU A 186 -4.63 16.72 0.59
C LEU A 186 -4.17 17.33 1.92
N GLN A 187 -5.07 17.97 2.67
CA GLN A 187 -4.76 18.51 4.00
C GLN A 187 -4.40 17.39 4.98
N HIS A 188 -5.27 16.40 5.14
CA HIS A 188 -5.04 15.22 5.98
C HIS A 188 -3.74 14.50 5.58
N SER A 189 -3.55 14.31 4.28
CA SER A 189 -2.39 13.61 3.72
C SER A 189 -1.07 14.34 4.01
N ARG A 190 -1.06 15.68 3.93
CA ARG A 190 0.10 16.49 4.30
C ARG A 190 0.40 16.45 5.80
N GLN A 191 -0.63 16.42 6.65
CA GLN A 191 -0.45 16.26 8.11
C GLN A 191 0.19 14.90 8.45
N ASN A 192 -0.25 13.83 7.80
CA ASN A 192 0.36 12.51 7.93
C ASN A 192 1.82 12.48 7.47
N PHE A 193 2.13 13.11 6.33
CA PHE A 193 3.50 13.24 5.84
C PHE A 193 4.38 14.04 6.81
N ALA A 194 3.90 15.16 7.34
CA ALA A 194 4.59 15.95 8.34
C ALA A 194 4.84 15.16 9.64
N ALA A 195 3.88 14.35 10.09
CA ALA A 195 4.06 13.47 11.25
C ALA A 195 5.11 12.37 10.99
N PHE A 196 5.18 11.84 9.77
CA PHE A 196 6.22 10.91 9.34
C PHE A 196 7.60 11.59 9.34
N GLU A 197 7.72 12.80 8.78
CA GLU A 197 8.97 13.58 8.78
C GLU A 197 9.43 13.96 10.19
N ALA A 198 8.51 14.39 11.06
CA ALA A 198 8.80 14.72 12.45
C ALA A 198 9.32 13.50 13.25
N ALA A 199 8.94 12.28 12.87
CA ALA A 199 9.48 11.04 13.43
C ALA A 199 10.84 10.62 12.82
N GLY A 200 11.36 11.39 11.85
CA GLY A 200 12.62 11.14 11.16
C GLY A 200 12.48 10.54 9.75
N GLY A 201 11.26 10.37 9.25
CA GLY A 201 11.04 9.92 7.89
C GLY A 201 11.59 10.92 6.86
N THR A 202 12.04 10.41 5.71
CA THR A 202 12.48 11.25 4.59
C THR A 202 11.73 10.84 3.34
N GLY A 203 11.21 11.81 2.58
CA GLY A 203 10.49 11.52 1.36
C GLY A 203 10.17 12.74 0.52
N GLN A 204 9.44 12.52 -0.57
CA GLN A 204 8.88 13.56 -1.40
C GLN A 204 7.36 13.43 -1.43
N PHE A 205 6.65 14.51 -1.14
CA PHE A 205 5.21 14.61 -1.28
C PHE A 205 4.84 15.34 -2.56
N ILE A 206 4.11 14.67 -3.45
CA ILE A 206 3.64 15.23 -4.72
C ILE A 206 2.11 15.18 -4.72
N ALA A 207 1.50 16.36 -4.84
CA ALA A 207 0.07 16.49 -5.09
C ALA A 207 -0.19 16.49 -6.61
N LEU A 208 -1.13 15.69 -7.05
CA LEU A 208 -1.48 15.50 -8.46
C LEU A 208 -2.95 15.90 -8.67
N PRO A 209 -3.32 16.46 -9.82
CA PRO A 209 -4.72 16.65 -10.15
C PRO A 209 -5.44 15.29 -10.24
N ALA A 210 -6.71 15.24 -9.88
CA ALA A 210 -7.54 14.07 -10.09
C ALA A 210 -7.60 13.72 -11.59
N PRO A 211 -7.74 12.42 -11.92
CA PRO A 211 -8.14 11.96 -13.24
C PRO A 211 -9.34 12.71 -13.80
N ALA A 212 -9.46 12.76 -15.13
CA ALA A 212 -10.67 13.26 -15.79
C ALA A 212 -11.89 12.45 -15.29
N GLY A 213 -12.83 13.09 -14.60
CA GLY A 213 -13.95 12.42 -13.91
C GLY A 213 -13.87 12.44 -12.38
N GLY A 214 -12.80 12.96 -11.79
CA GLY A 214 -12.87 13.69 -10.50
C GLY A 214 -12.63 12.92 -9.21
N ASN A 215 -11.92 11.78 -9.23
CA ASN A 215 -11.58 11.06 -8.00
C ASN A 215 -10.06 10.83 -7.89
N GLY A 216 -9.42 11.63 -7.04
CA GLY A 216 -7.98 11.56 -6.76
C GLY A 216 -7.49 10.23 -6.20
N HIS A 217 -8.38 9.38 -5.69
CA HIS A 217 -8.02 8.06 -5.18
C HIS A 217 -7.49 7.12 -6.27
N PHE A 218 -7.84 7.38 -7.52
CA PHE A 218 -7.47 6.55 -8.66
C PHE A 218 -6.28 7.08 -9.45
N ILE A 219 -5.48 8.03 -8.92
CA ILE A 219 -4.29 8.53 -9.64
C ILE A 219 -3.32 7.41 -10.08
N HIS A 220 -3.23 6.30 -9.34
CA HIS A 220 -2.38 5.17 -9.70
C HIS A 220 -2.80 4.43 -10.99
N THR A 221 -4.00 4.71 -11.52
CA THR A 221 -4.49 4.17 -12.79
C THR A 221 -4.25 5.12 -13.96
N GLU A 222 -3.67 6.30 -13.73
CA GLU A 222 -3.35 7.24 -14.81
C GLU A 222 -2.08 6.83 -15.55
N ARG A 223 -2.16 6.78 -16.87
CA ARG A 223 -1.02 6.38 -17.73
C ARG A 223 0.00 7.49 -17.97
N THR A 224 -0.32 8.72 -17.60
CA THR A 224 0.47 9.92 -17.91
C THR A 224 1.29 10.46 -16.74
N LEU A 225 1.33 9.72 -15.61
CA LEU A 225 2.18 10.02 -14.47
C LEU A 225 3.65 9.69 -14.72
#